data_AF-A0A2V6JNJ0-F1
#
_entry.id   AF-A0A2V6JNJ0-F1
#
_cell.length_a   1.000
_cell.length_b   1.000
_cell.length_c   1.000
_cell.angle_alpha   90.00
_cell.angle_beta   90.00
_cell.angle_gamma   90.00
#
_symmetry.space_group_name_H-M   'P 1'
#
loop_
_entity.id
_entity.type
_entity.pdbx_description
1 polymer ?
#
loop_
_entity_poly.entity_id
_entity_poly.type
_entity_poly.pdbx_seq_one_letter_code
_entity_poly.pdbx_strand_id
1 'polypeptide(L)' 'YHQPGVEAGKKTATRLLQLQNDVRTKLSPASGKTAEEIGRALDADPEDVFHVLQHLASNDSRVQISKSEEPSDDKFSLAE' A
#
# COMPACT_ATOMS: atom_id res chain seq x y z
N TYR A 1 24.84 9.27 -25.64
CA TYR A 1 23.45 8.75 -25.64
C TYR A 1 22.81 9.21 -24.33
N HIS A 2 21.96 10.24 -24.37
CA HIS A 2 21.16 10.67 -23.22
C HIS A 2 19.71 10.40 -23.61
N GLN A 3 19.13 9.31 -23.11
CA GLN A 3 17.72 8.99 -23.35
C GLN A 3 16.88 9.52 -22.17
N PRO A 4 16.18 10.65 -22.34
CA PRO A 4 15.36 11.26 -21.27
C PRO A 4 14.17 10.40 -20.82
N GLY A 5 13.78 9.38 -21.59
CA GLY A 5 12.65 8.49 -21.27
C GLY A 5 12.95 7.39 -20.23
N VAL A 6 14.22 7.04 -20.00
CA VAL A 6 14.58 5.90 -19.12
C VAL A 6 14.60 6.31 -17.64
N GLU A 7 14.94 7.57 -17.37
CA GLU A 7 15.04 8.13 -16.03
C GLU A 7 13.66 8.36 -15.40
N ALA A 8 12.65 8.71 -16.19
CA ALA A 8 11.26 8.86 -15.72
C ALA A 8 10.67 7.49 -15.30
N GLY A 9 10.89 6.44 -16.11
CA GLY A 9 10.41 5.09 -15.81
C GLY A 9 11.06 4.49 -14.55
N LYS A 10 12.37 4.70 -14.34
CA LYS A 10 13.05 4.30 -13.10
C LYS A 10 12.47 5.01 -11.88
N LYS A 11 12.27 6.33 -11.94
CA LYS A 11 11.73 7.11 -10.81
C LYS A 11 10.33 6.66 -10.40
N THR A 12 9.45 6.37 -11.36
CA THR A 12 8.09 5.90 -11.07
C THR A 12 8.09 4.49 -10.48
N ALA A 13 8.89 3.57 -11.01
CA ALA A 13 9.02 2.22 -10.45
C ALA A 13 9.62 2.25 -9.03
N THR A 14 10.61 3.11 -8.79
CA THR A 14 11.18 3.33 -7.45
C THR A 14 10.14 3.87 -6.48
N ARG A 15 9.31 4.82 -6.89
CA ARG A 15 8.26 5.40 -6.03
C ARG A 15 7.21 4.37 -5.63
N LEU A 16 6.78 3.50 -6.54
CA LEU A 16 5.83 2.43 -6.22
C LEU A 16 6.44 1.41 -5.24
N LEU A 17 7.69 0.99 -5.46
CA LEU A 17 8.38 0.06 -4.54
C LEU A 17 8.59 0.68 -3.15
N GLN A 18 8.91 1.98 -3.10
CA GLN A 18 8.99 2.72 -1.83
C GLN A 18 7.64 2.74 -1.12
N LEU A 19 6.55 3.08 -1.84
CA LEU A 19 5.20 3.07 -1.28
C LEU A 19 4.80 1.68 -0.76
N GLN A 20 5.10 0.61 -1.50
CA GLN A 20 4.85 -0.76 -1.04
C GLN A 20 5.56 -1.09 0.28
N ASN A 21 6.84 -0.71 0.39
CA ASN A 21 7.61 -0.90 1.61
C ASN A 21 7.02 -0.07 2.76
N ASP A 22 6.74 1.21 2.53
CA ASP A 22 6.23 2.12 3.54
C ASP A 22 4.85 1.68 4.06
N VAL A 23 3.93 1.32 3.17
CA VAL A 23 2.61 0.75 3.51
C VAL A 23 2.77 -0.49 4.38
N ARG A 24 3.69 -1.39 4.03
CA ARG A 24 3.95 -2.61 4.79
C ARG A 24 4.40 -2.31 6.22
N THR A 25 5.19 -1.25 6.45
CA THR A 25 5.60 -0.85 7.81
C THR A 25 4.45 -0.32 8.68
N LYS A 26 3.33 0.10 8.08
CA LYS A 26 2.17 0.62 8.80
C LYS A 26 1.19 -0.45 9.24
N LEU A 27 1.28 -1.64 8.65
CA LEU A 27 0.48 -2.80 9.03
C LEU A 27 0.97 -3.39 10.35
N SER A 28 0.03 -3.85 11.16
CA SER A 28 0.31 -4.49 12.46
C SER A 28 -0.68 -5.62 12.70
N PRO A 29 -0.32 -6.63 13.51
CA PRO A 29 -1.24 -7.70 13.86
C PRO A 29 -2.29 -7.28 14.90
N ALA A 30 -1.99 -6.28 15.73
CA ALA A 30 -2.85 -5.86 16.83
C ALA A 30 -4.10 -5.07 16.40
N SER A 31 -4.02 -4.29 15.32
CA SER A 31 -5.16 -3.52 14.81
C SER A 31 -5.06 -3.32 13.30
N GLY A 32 -6.14 -3.67 12.61
CA GLY A 32 -6.31 -3.33 11.20
C GLY A 32 -6.55 -1.83 11.02
N LYS A 33 -6.09 -1.29 9.89
CA LYS A 33 -6.23 0.12 9.51
C LYS A 33 -6.81 0.23 8.11
N THR A 34 -7.57 1.30 7.84
CA THR A 34 -8.05 1.58 6.49
C THR A 34 -6.94 2.13 5.60
N ALA A 35 -7.16 2.08 4.29
CA ALA A 35 -6.25 2.72 3.33
C ALA A 35 -6.12 4.23 3.58
N GLU A 36 -7.19 4.89 4.01
CA GLU A 36 -7.19 6.31 4.35
C GLU A 36 -6.31 6.61 5.57
N GLU A 37 -6.41 5.81 6.64
CA GLU A 37 -5.57 5.95 7.84
C GLU A 37 -4.09 5.78 7.52
N ILE A 38 -3.75 4.80 6.66
CA ILE A 38 -2.38 4.53 6.24
C ILE A 38 -1.87 5.64 5.31
N GLY A 39 -2.67 6.07 4.33
CA GLY A 39 -2.35 7.15 3.41
C GLY A 39 -2.06 8.46 4.14
N ARG A 40 -2.91 8.83 5.10
CA ARG A 40 -2.68 10.00 5.95
C ARG A 40 -1.39 9.89 6.78
N ALA A 41 -1.06 8.70 7.28
CA ALA A 41 0.17 8.47 8.05
C ALA A 41 1.45 8.49 7.21
N LEU A 42 1.32 8.37 5.88
CA LEU A 42 2.42 8.37 4.92
C LEU A 42 2.48 9.63 4.06
N ASP A 43 1.52 10.55 4.23
CA ASP A 43 1.29 11.69 3.31
C ASP A 43 1.17 11.21 1.84
N ALA A 44 0.43 10.12 1.66
CA ALA A 44 0.24 9.44 0.38
C ALA A 44 -1.25 9.41 0.01
N ASP A 45 -1.53 9.26 -1.29
CA ASP A 45 -2.88 9.15 -1.80
C ASP A 45 -3.55 7.84 -1.31
N PRO A 46 -4.76 7.90 -0.70
CA PRO A 46 -5.45 6.71 -0.21
C PRO A 46 -5.78 5.67 -1.29
N GLU A 47 -6.04 6.07 -2.53
CA GLU A 47 -6.32 5.16 -3.65
C GLU A 47 -5.05 4.39 -4.05
N ASP A 48 -3.92 5.08 -4.15
CA ASP A 48 -2.61 4.44 -4.38
C ASP A 48 -2.28 3.42 -3.26
N VAL A 49 -2.55 3.80 -2.00
CA VAL A 49 -2.34 2.93 -0.83
C VAL A 49 -3.29 1.73 -0.86
N PHE A 50 -4.56 1.93 -1.18
CA PHE A 50 -5.55 0.85 -1.29
C PHE A 50 -5.12 -0.19 -2.34
N HIS A 51 -4.71 0.25 -3.53
CA HIS A 51 -4.21 -0.65 -4.58
C HIS A 51 -2.96 -1.42 -4.14
N VAL A 52 -2.04 -0.76 -3.44
CA VAL A 52 -0.86 -1.41 -2.86
C VAL A 52 -1.26 -2.46 -1.83
N LEU A 53 -2.19 -2.16 -0.92
CA LEU A 53 -2.67 -3.07 0.10
C LEU A 53 -3.37 -4.30 -0.51
N GLN A 54 -4.19 -4.09 -1.55
CA GLN A 54 -4.83 -5.19 -2.28
C GLN A 54 -3.80 -6.08 -2.98
N HIS A 55 -2.79 -5.46 -3.59
CA HIS A 55 -1.68 -6.19 -4.20
C HIS A 55 -0.93 -7.01 -3.15
N LEU A 56 -0.60 -6.44 -2.00
CA LEU A 56 0.07 -7.12 -0.90
C LEU A 56 -0.75 -8.30 -0.37
N ALA A 57 -2.05 -8.11 -0.09
CA ALA A 57 -2.94 -9.19 0.36
C ALA A 57 -3.09 -10.32 -0.67
N SER A 58 -2.99 -10.00 -1.96
CA SER A 58 -3.05 -11.00 -3.03
C SER A 58 -1.76 -11.82 -3.19
N ASN A 59 -0.62 -11.29 -2.75
CA ASN A 59 0.70 -11.92 -2.93
C ASN A 59 1.33 -12.42 -1.61
N ASP A 60 0.89 -11.92 -0.47
CA ASP A 60 1.40 -12.25 0.86
C ASP A 60 0.24 -12.66 1.77
N SER A 61 0.14 -13.96 2.06
CA SER A 61 -0.92 -14.53 2.89
C SER A 61 -0.92 -14.03 4.34
N ARG A 62 0.13 -13.31 4.76
CA ARG A 62 0.18 -12.65 6.06
C ARG A 62 -0.60 -11.34 6.08
N VAL A 63 -0.88 -10.72 4.93
CA VAL A 63 -1.69 -9.49 4.90
C VAL A 63 -3.16 -9.90 4.83
N GLN A 64 -3.92 -9.53 5.85
CA GLN A 64 -5.33 -9.87 5.97
C GLN A 64 -6.21 -8.65 5.66
N ILE A 65 -7.35 -8.91 5.03
CA ILE A 65 -8.37 -7.89 4.73
C ILE A 65 -9.63 -8.24 5.51
N SER A 66 -10.08 -7.32 6.36
CA SER A 66 -11.41 -7.35 6.97
C SER A 66 -12.33 -6.45 6.16
N LYS A 67 -13.16 -7.07 5.31
CA LYS A 67 -14.05 -6.33 4.39
C LYS A 67 -15.22 -5.70 5.13
N SER A 68 -15.57 -4.47 4.73
CA SER A 68 -16.73 -3.73 5.22
C SER A 68 -17.82 -3.63 4.14
N GLU A 69 -18.89 -2.88 4.41
CA GLU A 69 -19.93 -2.58 3.40
C GLU A 69 -19.37 -1.72 2.26
N GLU A 70 -18.45 -0.79 2.57
CA GLU A 70 -17.76 0.06 1.61
C GLU A 70 -16.27 -0.29 1.51
N PRO A 71 -15.68 -0.37 0.30
CA PRO A 71 -14.26 -0.71 0.13
C PRO A 71 -13.29 0.27 0.82
N SER A 72 -13.69 1.53 1.01
CA SER A 72 -12.89 2.52 1.73
C SER A 72 -12.75 2.21 3.23
N ASP A 73 -13.72 1.46 3.78
CA ASP A 73 -13.75 1.06 5.18
C ASP A 73 -13.08 -0.31 5.43
N ASP A 74 -12.60 -0.97 4.36
CA ASP A 74 -11.84 -2.21 4.48
C ASP A 74 -10.59 -1.98 5.35
N LYS A 75 -10.41 -2.86 6.32
CA LYS A 75 -9.26 -2.81 7.24
C LYS A 75 -8.22 -3.83 6.88
N PHE A 76 -6.96 -3.40 6.89
CA PHE A 76 -5.80 -4.22 6.56
C PHE A 76 -4.92 -4.42 7.79
N SER A 77 -4.54 -5.66 8.07
CA SER A 77 -3.67 -6.06 9.20
C SER A 77 -2.66 -7.13 8.78
N LEU A 78 -1.73 -7.46 9.68
CA LEU A 78 -0.88 -8.65 9.56
C LEU A 78 -1.48 -9.82 10.35
N ALA A 79 -1.33 -11.04 9.85
CA ALA A 79 -1.55 -12.26 10.62
C ALA A 79 -0.46 -12.37 11.71
N GLU A 80 -0.85 -12.86 12.89
CA GLU A 80 0.09 -13.22 13.97
C GLU A 80 1.06 -14.35 13.58
#